data_AF-A0A2R4XL67-F1
#
_entry.id   AF-A0A2R4XL67-F1
#
_cell.length_a   1.000
_cell.length_b   1.000
_cell.length_c   1.000
_cell.angle_alpha   90.00
_cell.angle_beta   90.00
_cell.angle_gamma   90.00
#
_symmetry.space_group_name_H-M   'P 1'
#
loop_
_entity.id
_entity.type
_entity.pdbx_description
1 polymer ?
#
loop_
_entity_poly.entity_id
_entity_poly.type
_entity_poly.pdbx_seq_one_letter_code
_entity_poly.pdbx_strand_id
1 'polypeptide(L)'
;MNTRKYPLAGRILHWIVAILVLGLASTGLWMVSRAGADLWDDLTNSLYAWHKAMGFAVLLLMLIRVLVKLFCAQPGPVASLSPATRKIAASVHGLLYLLLLVIPLMGWAGVTAFPALGINANLSLPAMPGISTDQALAKQFFEIHSTLAFVLIGLTALHIAAALRHWLINKDEVLDRMLFCQASCSRQRHKGDIPMTATLTRLTFTPLHRSFMAEVSPVDLRTVTDEETLGTIRQAMNQYGVLVFHDQKFENQEQVEFAKRLDGKLHEKTSSRVLAKNRYGNEALTDISNVSAEGDILGTQDRRRMNGICNRIWHTDASFEEPAGRYSMLFARNIPPVRADTEFADMRAAYDALDEQTKEAIQDLHAYHSIVYSRHVMGFDFSPEEAAQLPGATHPLVRRFDDGRRALYLASHAERIIELDVPSGRLLLRDLIEHATRPEFLNSHEWAKGDLVIWDNRMTMHRARPFDDVKYKRELTRVTTLDLARNAA
;
A
#
# COMPACT_ATOMS: atom_id res chain seq x y z
N MET A 1 8.26 -13.22 6.79
CA MET A 1 8.81 -11.94 6.29
C MET A 1 8.90 -11.99 4.77
N ASN A 2 7.88 -11.49 4.06
CA ASN A 2 7.89 -11.44 2.58
C ASN A 2 8.24 -10.02 2.13
N THR A 3 9.52 -9.64 2.22
CA THR A 3 9.96 -8.29 1.84
C THR A 3 10.02 -8.20 0.31
N ARG A 4 9.00 -7.61 -0.33
CA ARG A 4 9.05 -7.31 -1.77
C ARG A 4 10.09 -6.21 -2.10
N LYS A 5 10.41 -5.33 -1.15
CA LYS A 5 11.40 -4.26 -1.32
C LYS A 5 12.74 -4.60 -0.69
N TYR A 6 13.81 -3.97 -1.20
CA TYR A 6 15.10 -3.98 -0.53
C TYR A 6 15.00 -3.26 0.84
N PRO A 7 15.81 -3.68 1.84
CA PRO A 7 15.91 -2.99 3.13
C PRO A 7 16.06 -1.49 2.94
N LEU A 8 15.45 -0.68 3.81
CA LEU A 8 15.48 0.79 3.69
C LEU A 8 16.92 1.32 3.57
N ALA A 9 17.82 0.83 4.42
CA ALA A 9 19.25 1.16 4.35
C ALA A 9 19.86 0.83 2.97
N GLY A 10 19.52 -0.32 2.39
CA GLY A 10 19.98 -0.72 1.06
C GLY A 10 19.48 0.19 -0.06
N ARG A 11 18.22 0.68 0.04
CA ARG A 11 17.64 1.63 -0.92
C ARG A 11 18.27 3.01 -0.81
N ILE A 12 18.44 3.53 0.41
CA ILE A 12 19.12 4.82 0.65
C ILE A 12 20.53 4.78 0.07
N LEU A 13 21.32 3.77 0.42
CA LEU A 13 22.68 3.61 -0.09
C LEU A 13 22.72 3.47 -1.61
N HIS A 14 21.77 2.74 -2.22
CA HIS A 14 21.70 2.63 -3.67
C HIS A 14 21.52 3.99 -4.35
N TRP A 15 20.55 4.80 -3.92
CA TRP A 15 20.26 6.08 -4.56
C TRP A 15 21.37 7.12 -4.33
N ILE A 16 21.99 7.15 -3.14
CA ILE A 16 23.15 8.01 -2.88
C ILE A 16 24.30 7.64 -3.83
N VAL A 17 24.64 6.36 -3.92
CA VAL A 17 25.72 5.89 -4.82
C VAL A 17 25.37 6.18 -6.28
N ALA A 18 24.12 5.96 -6.70
CA ALA A 18 23.71 6.23 -8.08
C ALA A 18 23.90 7.71 -8.47
N ILE A 19 23.49 8.65 -7.61
CA ILE A 19 23.68 10.09 -7.83
C ILE A 19 25.18 10.43 -7.90
N LEU A 20 25.97 9.91 -6.97
CA LEU A 20 27.43 10.14 -6.97
C LEU A 20 28.12 9.60 -8.21
N VAL A 21 27.72 8.42 -8.71
CA VAL A 21 28.30 7.80 -9.91
C VAL A 21 27.97 8.61 -11.16
N LEU A 22 26.74 9.12 -11.29
CA LEU A 22 26.36 10.01 -12.40
C LEU A 22 27.14 11.32 -12.36
N GLY A 23 27.33 11.89 -11.16
CA GLY A 23 28.20 13.04 -10.95
C GLY A 23 29.65 12.76 -11.33
N LEU A 24 30.22 11.64 -10.84
CA LEU A 24 31.59 11.21 -11.14
C LEU A 24 31.84 11.02 -12.62
N ALA A 25 30.93 10.36 -13.34
CA ALA A 25 31.03 10.18 -14.78
C ALA A 25 31.05 11.53 -15.51
N SER A 26 30.16 12.44 -15.14
CA SER A 26 30.07 13.78 -15.76
C SER A 26 31.31 14.62 -15.46
N THR A 27 31.73 14.71 -14.20
CA THR A 27 32.93 15.43 -13.78
C THR A 27 34.19 14.83 -14.39
N GLY A 28 34.29 13.49 -14.46
CA GLY A 28 35.43 12.78 -15.03
C GLY A 28 35.59 13.03 -16.53
N LEU A 29 34.50 12.97 -17.30
CA LEU A 29 34.53 13.31 -18.73
C LEU A 29 34.90 14.78 -18.93
N TRP A 30 34.36 15.68 -18.11
CA TRP A 30 34.63 17.11 -18.23
C TRP A 30 36.07 17.48 -17.90
N MET A 31 36.62 16.94 -16.79
CA MET A 31 38.00 17.23 -16.39
C MET A 31 39.00 16.72 -17.43
N VAL A 32 38.77 15.52 -17.99
CA VAL A 32 39.64 14.94 -19.03
C VAL A 32 39.53 15.74 -20.33
N SER A 33 38.32 16.17 -20.71
CA SER A 33 38.14 17.03 -21.89
C SER A 33 38.87 18.37 -21.75
N ARG A 34 38.87 18.97 -20.55
CA ARG A 34 39.58 20.23 -20.29
C ARG A 34 41.10 20.04 -20.27
N ALA A 35 41.57 18.99 -19.61
CA ALA A 35 43.00 18.64 -19.59
C ALA A 35 43.53 18.36 -21.01
N GLY A 36 42.74 17.67 -21.85
CA GLY A 36 43.09 17.44 -23.25
C GLY A 36 43.10 18.71 -24.13
N ALA A 37 42.39 19.76 -23.70
CA ALA A 37 42.42 21.09 -24.31
C ALA A 37 43.45 22.03 -23.65
N ASP A 38 44.30 21.50 -22.76
CA ASP A 38 45.34 22.24 -22.02
C ASP A 38 44.81 23.40 -21.15
N LEU A 39 43.59 23.27 -20.62
CA LEU A 39 42.97 24.26 -19.75
C LEU A 39 43.24 23.94 -18.27
N TRP A 40 44.27 24.54 -17.68
CA TRP A 40 44.70 24.31 -16.28
C TRP A 40 44.42 25.50 -15.35
N ASP A 41 43.15 25.86 -15.23
CA ASP A 41 42.67 26.91 -14.32
C ASP A 41 42.10 26.33 -13.00
N ASP A 42 41.65 27.22 -12.11
CA ASP A 42 41.05 26.85 -10.81
C ASP A 42 39.85 25.91 -10.94
N LEU A 43 39.09 26.04 -12.03
CA LEU A 43 37.97 25.16 -12.31
C LEU A 43 38.46 23.74 -12.60
N THR A 44 39.46 23.57 -13.48
CA THR A 44 40.03 22.24 -13.75
C THR A 44 40.59 21.61 -12.47
N ASN A 45 41.36 22.36 -11.69
CA ASN A 45 41.88 21.87 -10.41
C ASN A 45 40.76 21.46 -9.44
N SER A 46 39.69 22.25 -9.38
CA SER A 46 38.51 21.93 -8.57
C SER A 46 37.79 20.67 -9.04
N LEU A 47 37.65 20.46 -10.37
CA LEU A 47 37.02 19.26 -10.91
C LEU A 47 37.80 17.99 -10.53
N TYR A 48 39.14 18.03 -10.62
CA TYR A 48 39.99 16.92 -10.16
C TYR A 48 39.87 16.68 -8.65
N ALA A 49 39.84 17.75 -7.84
CA ALA A 49 39.65 17.64 -6.40
C ALA A 49 38.31 16.99 -6.04
N TRP A 50 37.21 17.48 -6.62
CA TRP A 50 35.86 16.92 -6.40
C TRP A 50 35.75 15.49 -6.90
N HIS A 51 36.34 15.16 -8.05
CA HIS A 51 36.34 13.80 -8.58
C HIS A 51 37.02 12.81 -7.63
N LYS A 52 38.19 13.18 -7.08
CA LYS A 52 38.90 12.37 -6.06
C LYS A 52 38.07 12.18 -4.80
N ALA A 53 37.51 13.26 -4.26
CA ALA A 53 36.71 13.23 -3.03
C ALA A 53 35.45 12.36 -3.19
N MET A 54 34.69 12.56 -4.27
CA MET A 54 33.49 11.77 -4.57
C MET A 54 33.83 10.30 -4.83
N GLY A 55 34.93 10.02 -5.55
CA GLY A 55 35.38 8.66 -5.84
C GLY A 55 35.72 7.89 -4.58
N PHE A 56 36.43 8.53 -3.65
CA PHE A 56 36.75 7.95 -2.35
C PHE A 56 35.49 7.75 -1.48
N ALA A 57 34.54 8.70 -1.51
CA ALA A 57 33.26 8.54 -0.82
C ALA A 57 32.45 7.34 -1.35
N VAL A 58 32.41 7.15 -2.68
CA VAL A 58 31.77 5.98 -3.30
C VAL A 58 32.41 4.68 -2.84
N LEU A 59 33.74 4.62 -2.73
CA LEU A 59 34.45 3.44 -2.20
C LEU A 59 33.94 3.07 -0.79
N LEU A 60 33.92 4.03 0.13
CA LEU A 60 33.46 3.81 1.51
C LEU A 60 31.99 3.40 1.57
N LEU A 61 31.12 4.09 0.83
CA LEU A 61 29.69 3.78 0.75
C LEU A 61 29.44 2.40 0.15
N MET A 62 30.25 1.98 -0.82
CA MET A 62 30.15 0.64 -1.41
C MET A 62 30.56 -0.46 -0.43
N LEU A 63 31.59 -0.23 0.41
CA LEU A 63 31.92 -1.17 1.49
C LEU A 63 30.75 -1.35 2.46
N ILE A 64 30.14 -0.24 2.90
CA ILE A 64 28.94 -0.28 3.76
C ILE A 64 27.79 -1.00 3.04
N ARG A 65 27.56 -0.71 1.76
CA ARG A 65 26.50 -1.32 0.96
C ARG A 65 26.71 -2.83 0.74
N VAL A 66 27.96 -3.30 0.66
CA VAL A 66 28.29 -4.73 0.67
C VAL A 66 27.94 -5.35 2.02
N LEU A 67 28.31 -4.73 3.14
CA LEU A 67 27.96 -5.21 4.47
C LEU A 67 26.43 -5.31 4.65
N VAL A 68 25.67 -4.28 4.28
CA VAL A 68 24.20 -4.30 4.31
C VAL A 68 23.64 -5.45 3.45
N LYS A 69 24.23 -5.72 2.29
CA LYS A 69 23.81 -6.83 1.44
C LYS A 69 24.07 -8.20 2.06
N LEU A 70 25.17 -8.36 2.80
CA LEU A 70 25.56 -9.61 3.45
C LEU A 70 24.76 -9.88 4.72
N PHE A 71 24.46 -8.84 5.50
CA PHE A 71 23.85 -8.98 6.83
C PHE A 71 22.34 -8.73 6.87
N CYS A 72 21.76 -8.06 5.86
CA CYS A 72 20.32 -7.83 5.81
C CYS A 72 19.64 -8.77 4.80
N ALA A 73 18.46 -9.28 5.17
CA ALA A 73 17.64 -10.09 4.28
C ALA A 73 17.34 -9.35 2.98
N GLN A 74 17.58 -10.02 1.85
CA GLN A 74 17.33 -9.49 0.51
C GLN A 74 16.01 -10.04 -0.03
N PRO A 75 15.24 -9.26 -0.80
CA PRO A 75 14.02 -9.73 -1.45
C PRO A 75 14.35 -10.91 -2.39
N GLY A 76 13.49 -11.93 -2.41
CA GLY A 76 13.59 -13.05 -3.36
C GLY A 76 13.41 -12.58 -4.83
N PRO A 77 13.70 -13.41 -5.84
CA PRO A 77 13.61 -13.02 -7.25
C PRO A 77 12.22 -12.50 -7.66
N VAL A 78 12.16 -11.59 -8.64
CA VAL A 78 10.88 -11.14 -9.23
C VAL A 78 10.25 -12.28 -10.01
N ALA A 79 8.97 -12.59 -9.74
CA ALA A 79 8.27 -13.74 -10.31
C ALA A 79 8.14 -13.65 -11.84
N SER A 80 7.92 -12.45 -12.39
CA SER A 80 7.76 -12.21 -13.83
C SER A 80 9.04 -12.43 -14.66
N LEU A 81 10.22 -12.52 -14.02
CA LEU A 81 11.48 -12.67 -14.74
C LEU A 81 11.75 -14.14 -15.09
N SER A 82 12.15 -14.41 -16.33
CA SER A 82 12.64 -15.73 -16.74
C SER A 82 13.95 -16.11 -16.01
N PRO A 83 14.27 -17.40 -15.85
CA PRO A 83 15.54 -17.83 -15.23
C PRO A 83 16.78 -17.27 -15.92
N ALA A 84 16.77 -17.11 -17.25
CA ALA A 84 17.87 -16.52 -18.00
C ALA A 84 18.04 -15.04 -17.68
N THR A 85 16.94 -14.28 -17.68
CA THR A 85 16.93 -12.85 -17.32
C THR A 85 17.42 -12.63 -15.89
N ARG A 86 17.04 -13.51 -14.94
CA ARG A 86 17.51 -13.46 -13.55
C ARG A 86 19.03 -13.63 -13.45
N LYS A 87 19.60 -14.59 -14.18
CA LYS A 87 21.07 -14.80 -14.22
C LYS A 87 21.78 -13.57 -14.79
N ILE A 88 21.31 -13.05 -15.92
CA ILE A 88 21.89 -11.85 -16.55
C ILE A 88 21.83 -10.66 -15.58
N ALA A 89 20.67 -10.41 -14.96
CA ALA A 89 20.51 -9.33 -14.00
C ALA A 89 21.47 -9.50 -12.80
N ALA A 90 21.59 -10.70 -12.25
CA ALA A 90 22.53 -10.98 -11.15
C ALA A 90 23.99 -10.73 -11.57
N SER A 91 24.39 -11.15 -12.77
CA SER A 91 25.73 -10.92 -13.31
C SER A 91 26.03 -9.43 -13.51
N VAL A 92 25.09 -8.67 -14.10
CA VAL A 92 25.24 -7.21 -14.29
C VAL A 92 25.37 -6.50 -12.95
N HIS A 93 24.52 -6.83 -11.96
CA HIS A 93 24.64 -6.25 -10.62
C HIS A 93 25.96 -6.64 -9.96
N GLY A 94 26.42 -7.89 -10.09
CA GLY A 94 27.72 -8.32 -9.56
C GLY A 94 28.88 -7.53 -10.17
N LEU A 95 28.86 -7.34 -11.49
CA LEU A 95 29.87 -6.58 -12.20
C LEU A 95 29.87 -5.10 -11.82
N LEU A 96 28.69 -4.48 -11.67
CA LEU A 96 28.57 -3.11 -11.17
C LEU A 96 29.18 -2.96 -9.76
N TYR A 97 28.91 -3.91 -8.86
CA TYR A 97 29.51 -3.89 -7.52
C TYR A 97 31.04 -3.99 -7.56
N LEU A 98 31.57 -4.91 -8.38
CA LEU A 98 33.01 -5.09 -8.55
C LEU A 98 33.66 -3.81 -9.10
N LEU A 99 33.13 -3.25 -10.18
CA LEU A 99 33.65 -2.06 -10.82
C LEU A 99 33.62 -0.84 -9.87
N LEU A 100 32.54 -0.67 -9.11
CA LEU A 100 32.40 0.43 -8.15
C LEU A 100 33.33 0.32 -6.93
N LEU A 101 34.02 -0.81 -6.75
CA LEU A 101 35.10 -0.95 -5.78
C LEU A 101 36.48 -0.80 -6.44
N VAL A 102 36.70 -1.49 -7.58
CA VAL A 102 38.00 -1.52 -8.25
C VAL A 102 38.37 -0.16 -8.85
N ILE A 103 37.43 0.55 -9.49
CA ILE A 103 37.72 1.82 -10.16
C ILE A 103 38.22 2.88 -9.16
N PRO A 104 37.53 3.15 -8.03
CA PRO A 104 38.05 4.06 -7.02
C PRO A 104 39.39 3.63 -6.43
N LEU A 105 39.63 2.32 -6.26
CA LEU A 105 40.93 1.81 -5.79
C LEU A 105 42.04 2.12 -6.79
N MET A 106 41.82 1.93 -8.10
CA MET A 106 42.80 2.31 -9.13
C MET A 106 43.03 3.81 -9.18
N GLY A 107 41.97 4.62 -9.01
CA GLY A 107 42.09 6.07 -8.93
C GLY A 107 42.90 6.51 -7.70
N TRP A 108 42.65 5.90 -6.55
CA TRP A 108 43.35 6.16 -5.30
C TRP A 108 44.84 5.74 -5.37
N ALA A 109 45.13 4.58 -5.95
CA ALA A 109 46.50 4.13 -6.23
C ALA A 109 47.22 5.10 -7.18
N GLY A 110 46.56 5.54 -8.25
CA GLY A 110 47.11 6.50 -9.21
C GLY A 110 47.48 7.84 -8.57
N VAL A 111 46.59 8.43 -7.77
CA VAL A 111 46.89 9.71 -7.08
C VAL A 111 47.90 9.55 -5.95
N THR A 112 48.06 8.35 -5.40
CA THR A 112 49.13 8.03 -4.44
C THR A 112 50.48 7.98 -5.14
N ALA A 113 50.56 7.29 -6.29
CA ALA A 113 51.78 7.17 -7.08
C ALA A 113 52.19 8.49 -7.77
N PHE A 114 51.21 9.37 -8.09
CA PHE A 114 51.40 10.73 -8.64
C PHE A 114 51.46 11.85 -7.58
N PRO A 115 51.78 11.53 -6.33
CA PRO A 115 51.51 12.29 -5.09
C PRO A 115 50.45 13.43 -5.12
N ALA A 116 49.29 13.23 -5.75
CA ALA A 116 48.24 14.24 -5.90
C ALA A 116 47.08 14.03 -4.92
N LEU A 117 47.38 13.95 -3.62
CA LEU A 117 46.41 13.57 -2.58
C LEU A 117 45.54 14.72 -2.07
N GLY A 118 45.93 15.99 -2.30
CA GLY A 118 45.19 17.16 -1.83
C GLY A 118 43.80 17.29 -2.46
N ILE A 119 42.78 17.52 -1.64
CA ILE A 119 41.41 17.87 -2.08
C ILE A 119 41.21 19.39 -1.97
N ASN A 120 41.57 19.98 -0.83
CA ASN A 120 41.59 21.42 -0.62
C ASN A 120 42.70 21.79 0.36
N ALA A 121 42.79 23.06 0.75
CA ALA A 121 43.83 23.55 1.65
C ALA A 121 43.94 22.80 3.00
N ASN A 122 42.84 22.20 3.48
CA ASN A 122 42.75 21.58 4.81
C ASN A 122 42.48 20.07 4.76
N LEU A 123 42.28 19.49 3.57
CA LEU A 123 41.86 18.11 3.43
C LEU A 123 42.65 17.43 2.32
N SER A 124 43.28 16.31 2.66
CA SER A 124 43.96 15.41 1.73
C SER A 124 43.49 13.97 1.93
N LEU A 125 43.51 13.19 0.87
CA LEU A 125 43.31 11.75 0.96
C LEU A 125 44.52 11.09 1.65
N PRO A 126 44.33 10.01 2.41
CA PRO A 126 45.45 9.20 2.88
C PRO A 126 46.18 8.59 1.68
N ALA A 127 47.49 8.37 1.77
CA ALA A 127 48.20 7.57 0.77
C ALA A 127 47.74 6.10 0.84
N MET A 128 47.60 5.44 -0.31
CA MET A 128 47.31 4.00 -0.33
C MET A 128 48.52 3.22 0.21
N PRO A 129 48.34 2.36 1.23
CA PRO A 129 49.43 1.55 1.75
C PRO A 129 50.04 0.64 0.68
N GLY A 130 51.37 0.59 0.63
CA GLY A 130 52.11 -0.30 -0.29
C GLY A 130 52.29 0.24 -1.71
N ILE A 131 51.85 1.45 -2.02
CA ILE A 131 52.09 2.11 -3.31
C ILE A 131 53.20 3.15 -3.16
N SER A 132 54.27 2.99 -3.95
CA SER A 132 55.37 3.95 -4.02
C SER A 132 55.06 5.09 -4.99
N THR A 133 55.67 6.25 -4.75
CA THR A 133 55.69 7.37 -5.70
C THR A 133 56.47 6.98 -6.96
N ASP A 134 55.77 6.84 -8.08
CA ASP A 134 56.31 6.46 -9.38
C ASP A 134 55.37 6.93 -10.50
N GLN A 135 55.87 7.76 -11.40
CA GLN A 135 55.08 8.33 -12.50
C GLN A 135 54.66 7.29 -13.54
N ALA A 136 55.50 6.30 -13.83
CA ALA A 136 55.18 5.24 -14.78
C ALA A 136 54.07 4.35 -14.21
N LEU A 137 54.17 4.04 -12.91
CA LEU A 137 53.15 3.29 -12.19
C LEU A 137 51.82 4.07 -12.10
N ALA A 138 51.89 5.38 -11.81
CA ALA A 138 50.72 6.25 -11.78
C ALA A 138 49.98 6.26 -13.13
N LYS A 139 50.74 6.37 -14.24
CA LYS A 139 50.18 6.33 -15.60
C LYS A 139 49.40 5.03 -15.85
N GLN A 140 49.98 3.88 -15.47
CA GLN A 140 49.30 2.59 -15.61
C GLN A 140 47.99 2.54 -14.81
N PHE A 141 48.00 3.00 -13.55
CA PHE A 141 46.78 3.04 -12.73
C PHE A 141 45.71 3.93 -13.33
N PHE A 142 46.06 5.10 -13.85
CA PHE A 142 45.10 6.01 -14.48
C PHE A 142 44.57 5.46 -15.82
N GLU A 143 45.39 4.76 -16.61
CA GLU A 143 44.93 4.08 -17.83
C GLU A 143 43.91 2.98 -17.52
N ILE A 144 44.19 2.14 -16.51
CA ILE A 144 43.25 1.10 -16.04
C ILE A 144 41.97 1.76 -15.50
N HIS A 145 42.11 2.78 -14.65
CA HIS A 145 40.98 3.51 -14.08
C HIS A 145 40.07 4.09 -15.18
N SER A 146 40.65 4.78 -16.16
CA SER A 146 39.90 5.40 -17.26
C SER A 146 39.20 4.34 -18.11
N THR A 147 39.90 3.27 -18.48
CA THR A 147 39.33 2.16 -19.27
C THR A 147 38.14 1.54 -18.56
N LEU A 148 38.28 1.19 -17.27
CA LEU A 148 37.21 0.62 -16.48
C LEU A 148 36.07 1.62 -16.23
N ALA A 149 36.35 2.92 -16.14
CA ALA A 149 35.33 3.96 -16.02
C ALA A 149 34.41 4.01 -17.26
N PHE A 150 34.95 3.90 -18.47
CA PHE A 150 34.12 3.81 -19.69
C PHE A 150 33.25 2.55 -19.71
N VAL A 151 33.78 1.41 -19.26
CA VAL A 151 33.00 0.16 -19.10
C VAL A 151 31.86 0.37 -18.09
N LEU A 152 32.14 1.01 -16.95
CA LEU A 152 31.14 1.31 -15.94
C LEU A 152 30.05 2.26 -16.47
N ILE A 153 30.41 3.29 -17.24
CA ILE A 153 29.44 4.22 -17.86
C ILE A 153 28.49 3.45 -18.78
N GLY A 154 29.03 2.62 -19.68
CA GLY A 154 28.23 1.80 -20.59
C GLY A 154 27.30 0.84 -19.85
N LEU A 155 27.81 0.15 -18.83
CA LEU A 155 27.04 -0.79 -18.03
C LEU A 155 25.96 -0.10 -17.20
N THR A 156 26.24 1.10 -16.66
CA THR A 156 25.29 1.92 -15.91
C THR A 156 24.16 2.40 -16.82
N ALA A 157 24.50 2.88 -18.03
CA ALA A 157 23.49 3.25 -19.02
C ALA A 157 22.58 2.07 -19.40
N LEU A 158 23.16 0.88 -19.62
CA LEU A 158 22.38 -0.33 -19.89
C LEU A 158 21.49 -0.73 -18.70
N HIS A 159 22.01 -0.62 -17.47
CA HIS A 159 21.24 -0.89 -16.25
C HIS A 159 20.04 0.06 -16.10
N ILE A 160 20.24 1.36 -16.33
CA ILE A 160 19.16 2.36 -16.30
C ILE A 160 18.15 2.07 -17.42
N ALA A 161 18.60 1.80 -18.65
CA ALA A 161 17.73 1.48 -19.77
C ALA A 161 16.90 0.22 -19.50
N ALA A 162 17.50 -0.81 -18.89
CA ALA A 162 16.78 -2.01 -18.48
C ALA A 162 15.72 -1.69 -17.40
N ALA A 163 16.07 -0.92 -16.37
CA ALA A 163 15.13 -0.52 -15.33
C ALA A 163 13.95 0.31 -15.90
N LEU A 164 14.24 1.25 -16.82
CA LEU A 164 13.22 2.03 -17.52
C LEU A 164 12.34 1.18 -18.43
N ARG A 165 12.92 0.23 -19.17
CA ARG A 165 12.14 -0.74 -19.96
C ARG A 165 11.20 -1.54 -19.07
N HIS A 166 11.70 -2.02 -17.93
CA HIS A 166 10.89 -2.77 -16.97
C HIS A 166 9.73 -1.93 -16.43
N TRP A 167 9.95 -0.64 -16.19
CA TRP A 167 8.93 0.28 -15.71
C TRP A 167 7.93 0.72 -16.80
N LEU A 168 8.40 1.15 -17.97
CA LEU A 168 7.58 1.74 -19.03
C LEU A 168 6.90 0.70 -19.92
N ILE A 169 7.62 -0.37 -20.27
CA ILE A 169 7.18 -1.37 -21.25
C ILE A 169 6.64 -2.59 -20.53
N ASN A 170 7.45 -3.20 -19.67
CA ASN A 170 7.04 -4.43 -19.00
C ASN A 170 6.03 -4.14 -17.89
N LYS A 171 6.06 -2.98 -17.25
CA LYS A 171 5.18 -2.60 -16.12
C LYS A 171 5.21 -3.64 -15.00
N ASP A 172 6.40 -4.13 -14.68
CA ASP A 172 6.62 -5.06 -13.58
C ASP A 172 7.23 -4.39 -12.35
N GLU A 173 7.26 -5.13 -11.24
CA GLU A 173 7.67 -4.61 -9.94
C GLU A 173 9.20 -4.39 -9.80
N VAL A 174 10.02 -4.52 -10.85
CA VAL A 174 11.49 -4.43 -10.76
C VAL A 174 11.96 -3.10 -10.18
N LEU A 175 11.44 -1.97 -10.71
CA LEU A 175 11.82 -0.63 -10.23
C LEU A 175 11.22 -0.31 -8.85
N ASP A 176 10.00 -0.79 -8.58
CA ASP A 176 9.26 -0.55 -7.33
C ASP A 176 10.00 -1.04 -6.09
N ARG A 177 10.89 -2.03 -6.25
CA ARG A 177 11.72 -2.56 -5.16
C ARG A 177 12.78 -1.57 -4.67
N MET A 178 13.14 -0.58 -5.49
CA MET A 178 14.12 0.46 -5.14
C MET A 178 13.46 1.79 -4.74
N LEU A 179 12.20 2.03 -5.08
CA LEU A 179 11.50 3.28 -4.75
C LEU A 179 11.13 3.40 -3.27
N PHE A 180 11.22 4.62 -2.73
CA PHE A 180 10.86 4.94 -1.34
C PHE A 180 9.34 4.91 -1.14
N CYS A 181 8.58 5.50 -2.06
CA CYS A 181 7.12 5.45 -2.08
C CYS A 181 6.62 4.17 -2.79
N GLN A 182 5.41 3.72 -2.50
CA GLN A 182 4.72 2.79 -3.41
C GLN A 182 4.24 3.63 -4.60
N ALA A 183 4.83 3.43 -5.78
CA ALA A 183 4.12 3.76 -6.99
C ALA A 183 2.99 2.73 -7.09
N SER A 184 1.79 3.13 -6.67
CA SER A 184 0.57 2.37 -6.88
C SER A 184 0.30 2.32 -8.39
N CYS A 185 0.90 1.35 -9.09
CA CYS A 185 0.63 1.07 -10.49
C CYS A 185 0.43 -0.44 -10.66
N SER A 186 -0.67 -0.95 -10.12
CA SER A 186 -1.18 -2.27 -10.49
C SER A 186 -1.80 -2.16 -11.88
N ARG A 187 -1.11 -2.66 -12.92
CA ARG A 187 -1.71 -2.98 -14.22
C ARG A 187 -0.79 -3.89 -15.04
N GLN A 188 -0.97 -5.19 -14.89
CA GLN A 188 -0.68 -6.13 -15.98
C GLN A 188 -1.89 -7.01 -16.26
N ARG A 189 -2.53 -6.70 -17.40
CA ARG A 189 -3.47 -7.55 -18.11
C ARG A 189 -2.71 -8.73 -18.69
N HIS A 190 -3.18 -9.95 -18.50
CA HIS A 190 -2.83 -11.07 -19.37
C HIS A 190 -4.04 -11.42 -20.25
N LYS A 191 -3.82 -11.38 -21.57
CA LYS A 191 -4.73 -11.89 -22.60
C LYS A 191 -4.39 -13.36 -22.90
N GLY A 192 -5.43 -14.18 -23.12
CA GLY A 192 -5.43 -15.52 -23.74
C GLY A 192 -4.95 -16.66 -22.82
N ASP A 193 -5.57 -17.84 -22.74
CA ASP A 193 -6.62 -18.51 -23.52
C ASP A 193 -7.40 -19.49 -22.62
N ILE A 194 -8.64 -19.84 -23.02
CA ILE A 194 -9.50 -20.83 -22.36
C ILE A 194 -9.04 -22.24 -22.74
N PRO A 195 -9.02 -23.18 -21.77
CA PRO A 195 -9.70 -24.45 -21.99
C PRO A 195 -10.64 -24.83 -20.83
N MET A 196 -11.79 -25.39 -21.21
CA MET A 196 -12.69 -26.12 -20.33
C MET A 196 -12.01 -27.39 -19.81
N THR A 197 -11.86 -27.52 -18.49
CA THR A 197 -12.25 -28.71 -17.71
C THR A 197 -12.11 -28.43 -16.22
N ALA A 198 -13.14 -28.80 -15.46
CA ALA A 198 -13.25 -28.58 -14.02
C ALA A 198 -12.05 -29.18 -13.26
N THR A 199 -11.21 -28.31 -12.72
CA THR A 199 -10.26 -28.64 -11.66
C THR A 199 -10.70 -27.82 -10.47
N LEU A 200 -10.84 -28.43 -9.29
CA LEU A 200 -11.10 -27.74 -8.03
C LEU A 200 -9.99 -26.70 -7.80
N THR A 201 -10.22 -25.46 -8.22
CA THR A 201 -9.23 -24.39 -8.12
C THR A 201 -9.20 -23.94 -6.66
N ARG A 202 -8.19 -24.38 -5.92
CA ARG A 202 -7.93 -23.88 -4.57
C ARG A 202 -7.75 -22.36 -4.63
N LEU A 203 -8.62 -21.61 -3.95
CA LEU A 203 -8.50 -20.15 -3.87
C LEU A 203 -7.13 -19.78 -3.29
N THR A 204 -6.48 -18.78 -3.91
CA THR A 204 -5.25 -18.18 -3.38
C THR A 204 -5.50 -16.73 -3.00
N PHE A 205 -4.80 -16.26 -1.97
CA PHE A 205 -4.97 -14.92 -1.41
C PHE A 205 -3.65 -14.17 -1.51
N THR A 206 -3.62 -13.07 -2.27
CA THR A 206 -2.46 -12.19 -2.39
C THR A 206 -2.61 -11.04 -1.38
N PRO A 207 -1.80 -10.97 -0.31
CA PRO A 207 -1.93 -9.90 0.68
C PRO A 207 -1.67 -8.53 0.05
N LEU A 208 -2.57 -7.59 0.34
CA LEU A 208 -2.50 -6.19 -0.09
C LEU A 208 -1.98 -5.28 1.03
N HIS A 209 -2.08 -5.70 2.29
CA HIS A 209 -1.44 -5.04 3.43
C HIS A 209 -0.74 -6.06 4.34
N ARG A 210 0.15 -5.58 5.22
CA ARG A 210 0.99 -6.42 6.09
C ARG A 210 0.20 -7.26 7.11
N SER A 211 -0.95 -6.76 7.55
CA SER A 211 -1.76 -7.35 8.63
C SER A 211 -3.18 -7.74 8.22
N PHE A 212 -3.69 -7.19 7.11
CA PHE A 212 -5.07 -7.34 6.66
C PHE A 212 -5.12 -7.14 5.14
N MET A 213 -6.31 -7.27 4.56
CA MET A 213 -6.65 -7.08 3.16
C MET A 213 -5.91 -8.02 2.19
N ALA A 214 -6.65 -8.77 1.39
CA ALA A 214 -6.08 -9.60 0.33
C ALA A 214 -6.92 -9.58 -0.95
N GLU A 215 -6.24 -9.71 -2.08
CA GLU A 215 -6.85 -9.98 -3.37
C GLU A 215 -7.04 -11.49 -3.52
N VAL A 216 -8.23 -11.92 -3.93
CA VAL A 216 -8.55 -13.32 -4.14
C VAL A 216 -8.30 -13.68 -5.60
N SER A 217 -7.73 -14.86 -5.86
CA SER A 217 -7.57 -15.39 -7.22
C SER A 217 -8.89 -15.40 -8.00
N PRO A 218 -8.86 -15.31 -9.34
CA PRO A 218 -10.06 -15.28 -10.17
C PRO A 218 -11.06 -16.39 -9.82
N VAL A 219 -12.29 -15.99 -9.50
CA VAL A 219 -13.41 -16.87 -9.15
C VAL A 219 -14.72 -16.19 -9.52
N ASP A 220 -15.71 -16.94 -10.01
CA ASP A 220 -17.07 -16.43 -10.22
C ASP A 220 -17.94 -16.79 -9.02
N LEU A 221 -18.15 -15.82 -8.12
CA LEU A 221 -18.89 -16.02 -6.87
C LEU A 221 -20.37 -16.39 -7.06
N ARG A 222 -20.92 -16.15 -8.27
CA ARG A 222 -22.28 -16.58 -8.61
C ARG A 222 -22.39 -18.11 -8.64
N THR A 223 -21.30 -18.78 -9.00
CA THR A 223 -21.23 -20.24 -9.17
C THR A 223 -20.73 -20.98 -7.92
N VAL A 224 -20.21 -20.26 -6.93
CA VAL A 224 -19.73 -20.86 -5.67
C VAL A 224 -20.91 -21.25 -4.79
N THR A 225 -21.12 -22.56 -4.66
CA THR A 225 -22.20 -23.16 -3.87
C THR A 225 -21.72 -24.22 -2.88
N ASP A 226 -20.48 -24.69 -3.00
CA ASP A 226 -19.91 -25.69 -2.09
C ASP A 226 -19.40 -25.07 -0.78
N GLU A 227 -19.63 -25.75 0.34
CA GLU A 227 -19.23 -25.25 1.67
C GLU A 227 -17.71 -25.25 1.88
N GLU A 228 -16.95 -26.03 1.11
CA GLU A 228 -15.48 -26.03 1.18
C GLU A 228 -14.91 -24.69 0.73
N THR A 229 -15.34 -24.19 -0.43
CA THR A 229 -14.93 -22.89 -0.97
C THR A 229 -15.47 -21.75 -0.13
N LEU A 230 -16.74 -21.79 0.27
CA LEU A 230 -17.32 -20.78 1.17
C LEU A 230 -16.61 -20.75 2.53
N GLY A 231 -16.24 -21.93 3.06
CA GLY A 231 -15.45 -22.09 4.27
C GLY A 231 -14.06 -21.45 4.14
N THR A 232 -13.41 -21.67 3.00
CA THR A 232 -12.12 -21.05 2.66
C THR A 232 -12.22 -19.52 2.62
N ILE A 233 -13.29 -18.97 2.03
CA ILE A 233 -13.53 -17.51 2.02
C ILE A 233 -13.71 -16.99 3.45
N ARG A 234 -14.52 -17.66 4.29
CA ARG A 234 -14.73 -17.24 5.69
C ARG A 234 -13.45 -17.31 6.53
N GLN A 235 -12.65 -18.36 6.36
CA GLN A 235 -11.35 -18.47 7.03
C GLN A 235 -10.42 -17.32 6.59
N ALA A 236 -10.40 -17.00 5.31
CA ALA A 236 -9.65 -15.87 4.79
C ALA A 236 -10.21 -14.53 5.30
N MET A 237 -11.52 -14.37 5.48
CA MET A 237 -12.11 -13.18 6.12
C MET A 237 -11.62 -13.02 7.57
N ASN A 238 -11.55 -14.10 8.35
CA ASN A 238 -11.01 -14.04 9.72
C ASN A 238 -9.52 -13.61 9.72
N GLN A 239 -8.74 -14.08 8.75
CA GLN A 239 -7.33 -13.73 8.63
C GLN A 239 -7.10 -12.30 8.12
N TYR A 240 -7.74 -11.94 7.01
CA TYR A 240 -7.45 -10.72 6.28
C TYR A 240 -8.41 -9.57 6.59
N GLY A 241 -9.59 -9.81 7.17
CA GLY A 241 -10.59 -8.79 7.48
C GLY A 241 -11.23 -8.11 6.26
N VAL A 242 -10.54 -8.01 5.13
CA VAL A 242 -11.00 -7.46 3.85
C VAL A 242 -10.55 -8.38 2.71
N LEU A 243 -11.44 -8.73 1.79
CA LEU A 243 -11.14 -9.49 0.59
C LEU A 243 -11.63 -8.75 -0.65
N VAL A 244 -10.80 -8.71 -1.69
CA VAL A 244 -11.08 -8.08 -2.97
C VAL A 244 -11.24 -9.15 -4.05
N PHE A 245 -12.38 -9.14 -4.72
CA PHE A 245 -12.69 -10.02 -5.85
C PHE A 245 -12.91 -9.18 -7.10
N HIS A 246 -12.08 -9.41 -8.12
CA HIS A 246 -12.18 -8.68 -9.38
C HIS A 246 -13.15 -9.36 -10.36
N ASP A 247 -13.59 -8.60 -11.37
CA ASP A 247 -14.34 -9.07 -12.53
C ASP A 247 -15.65 -9.84 -12.22
N GLN A 248 -16.31 -9.52 -11.10
CA GLN A 248 -17.62 -10.08 -10.75
C GLN A 248 -18.73 -9.49 -11.64
N LYS A 249 -19.73 -10.31 -11.94
CA LYS A 249 -20.82 -9.99 -12.89
C LYS A 249 -22.19 -10.14 -12.25
N PHE A 250 -22.35 -9.59 -11.05
CA PHE A 250 -23.58 -9.72 -10.28
C PHE A 250 -24.74 -8.89 -10.86
N GLU A 251 -25.85 -9.58 -11.09
CA GLU A 251 -27.17 -8.95 -11.00
C GLU A 251 -27.52 -8.65 -9.53
N ASN A 252 -28.54 -7.82 -9.32
CA ASN A 252 -28.97 -7.40 -7.98
C ASN A 252 -29.29 -8.59 -7.07
N GLN A 253 -30.06 -9.56 -7.58
CA GLN A 253 -30.46 -10.73 -6.80
C GLN A 253 -29.28 -11.67 -6.55
N GLU A 254 -28.38 -11.83 -7.51
CA GLU A 254 -27.22 -12.72 -7.37
C GLU A 254 -26.27 -12.26 -6.25
N GLN A 255 -26.10 -10.94 -6.07
CA GLN A 255 -25.31 -10.38 -4.96
C GLN A 255 -25.94 -10.73 -3.59
N VAL A 256 -27.27 -10.61 -3.50
CA VAL A 256 -28.05 -10.93 -2.30
C VAL A 256 -27.95 -12.42 -1.98
N GLU A 257 -28.11 -13.29 -2.98
CA GLU A 257 -28.02 -14.74 -2.79
C GLU A 257 -26.61 -15.20 -2.43
N PHE A 258 -25.57 -14.60 -3.02
CA PHE A 258 -24.19 -14.89 -2.60
C PHE A 258 -23.95 -14.51 -1.13
N ALA A 259 -24.41 -13.35 -0.68
CA ALA A 259 -24.26 -12.92 0.70
C ALA A 259 -24.94 -13.89 1.68
N LYS A 260 -26.16 -14.35 1.34
CA LYS A 260 -26.87 -15.37 2.13
C LYS A 260 -26.12 -16.69 2.19
N ARG A 261 -25.60 -17.16 1.05
CA ARG A 261 -24.80 -18.40 0.99
C ARG A 261 -23.52 -18.30 1.82
N LEU A 262 -22.83 -17.16 1.76
CA LEU A 262 -21.55 -16.98 2.45
C LEU A 262 -21.71 -16.94 3.97
N ASP A 263 -22.67 -16.17 4.50
CA ASP A 263 -22.70 -15.83 5.93
C ASP A 263 -24.11 -15.76 6.56
N GLY A 264 -25.18 -16.00 5.79
CA GLY A 264 -26.52 -16.23 6.32
C GLY A 264 -27.43 -15.00 6.35
N LYS A 265 -27.91 -14.62 7.54
CA LYS A 265 -29.02 -13.65 7.67
C LYS A 265 -28.57 -12.24 7.27
N LEU A 266 -29.34 -11.60 6.40
CA LEU A 266 -29.07 -10.25 5.90
C LEU A 266 -29.64 -9.19 6.83
N HIS A 267 -29.00 -8.02 6.83
CA HIS A 267 -29.50 -6.81 7.45
C HIS A 267 -30.42 -6.06 6.47
N GLU A 268 -31.69 -5.91 6.85
CA GLU A 268 -32.73 -5.28 6.02
C GLU A 268 -33.21 -3.93 6.58
N LYS A 269 -32.75 -3.53 7.77
CA LYS A 269 -33.24 -2.35 8.50
C LYS A 269 -32.31 -1.13 8.36
N THR A 270 -31.91 -0.80 7.14
CA THR A 270 -30.93 0.30 6.93
C THR A 270 -31.47 1.68 7.32
N SER A 271 -30.59 2.65 7.59
CA SER A 271 -31.00 4.04 7.78
C SER A 271 -31.47 4.72 6.49
N SER A 272 -31.00 4.28 5.33
CA SER A 272 -31.46 4.83 4.04
C SER A 272 -32.96 4.60 3.83
N ARG A 273 -33.53 3.52 4.37
CA ARG A 273 -34.96 3.20 4.25
C ARG A 273 -35.88 4.23 4.90
N VAL A 274 -35.39 4.95 5.93
CA VAL A 274 -36.20 6.00 6.59
C VAL A 274 -36.25 7.28 5.76
N LEU A 275 -35.29 7.47 4.85
CA LEU A 275 -35.22 8.65 3.97
C LEU A 275 -35.96 8.45 2.66
N ALA A 276 -35.87 7.26 2.07
CA ALA A 276 -36.51 6.95 0.79
C ALA A 276 -36.68 5.44 0.60
N LYS A 277 -37.66 5.06 -0.22
CA LYS A 277 -37.83 3.68 -0.67
C LYS A 277 -36.62 3.25 -1.51
N ASN A 278 -36.13 2.04 -1.28
CA ASN A 278 -35.05 1.48 -2.09
C ASN A 278 -35.45 1.36 -3.57
N ARG A 279 -34.63 1.90 -4.48
CA ARG A 279 -34.92 1.91 -5.92
C ARG A 279 -34.94 0.52 -6.56
N TYR A 280 -34.35 -0.48 -5.92
CA TYR A 280 -34.35 -1.87 -6.37
C TYR A 280 -35.49 -2.71 -5.77
N GLY A 281 -36.30 -2.13 -4.89
CA GLY A 281 -37.40 -2.84 -4.22
C GLY A 281 -36.96 -3.91 -3.22
N ASN A 282 -35.67 -3.94 -2.85
CA ASN A 282 -35.09 -4.89 -1.90
C ASN A 282 -34.21 -4.15 -0.89
N GLU A 283 -34.68 -4.06 0.37
CA GLU A 283 -33.97 -3.34 1.43
C GLU A 283 -32.66 -4.00 1.88
N ALA A 284 -32.48 -5.30 1.62
CA ALA A 284 -31.20 -5.99 1.86
C ALA A 284 -30.09 -5.54 0.89
N LEU A 285 -30.47 -4.97 -0.27
CA LEU A 285 -29.55 -4.45 -1.28
C LEU A 285 -29.47 -2.92 -1.15
N THR A 286 -28.63 -2.45 -0.24
CA THR A 286 -28.46 -1.01 0.01
C THR A 286 -27.85 -0.32 -1.20
N ASP A 287 -28.48 0.78 -1.63
CA ASP A 287 -27.96 1.63 -2.68
C ASP A 287 -26.98 2.67 -2.12
N ILE A 288 -25.70 2.53 -2.45
CA ILE A 288 -24.61 3.44 -2.03
C ILE A 288 -24.21 4.37 -3.20
N SER A 289 -25.10 4.53 -4.17
CA SER A 289 -24.87 5.33 -5.37
C SER A 289 -25.14 6.82 -5.14
N ASN A 290 -24.60 7.66 -6.02
CA ASN A 290 -24.94 9.09 -6.08
C ASN A 290 -25.95 9.41 -7.20
N VAL A 291 -26.79 8.42 -7.58
CA VAL A 291 -27.76 8.56 -8.68
C VAL A 291 -29.19 8.27 -8.24
N SER A 292 -30.18 8.79 -8.97
CA SER A 292 -31.61 8.53 -8.80
C SER A 292 -32.03 7.17 -9.40
N ALA A 293 -33.32 6.85 -9.34
CA ALA A 293 -33.87 5.66 -9.98
C ALA A 293 -33.75 5.72 -11.51
N GLU A 294 -33.81 6.92 -12.08
CA GLU A 294 -33.64 7.23 -13.49
C GLU A 294 -32.15 7.25 -13.90
N GLY A 295 -31.24 7.16 -12.93
CA GLY A 295 -29.79 7.13 -13.15
C GLY A 295 -29.14 8.50 -13.24
N ASP A 296 -29.86 9.59 -12.92
CA ASP A 296 -29.32 10.95 -12.90
C ASP A 296 -28.61 11.27 -11.60
N ILE A 297 -27.59 12.12 -11.64
CA ILE A 297 -26.83 12.51 -10.43
C ILE A 297 -27.76 13.24 -9.47
N LEU A 298 -27.75 12.83 -8.20
CA LEU A 298 -28.54 13.46 -7.15
C LEU A 298 -28.11 14.92 -6.95
N GLY A 299 -29.10 15.81 -6.84
CA GLY A 299 -28.85 17.23 -6.60
C GLY A 299 -28.12 17.50 -5.29
N THR A 300 -27.45 18.66 -5.19
CA THR A 300 -26.61 19.00 -4.04
C THR A 300 -27.36 19.04 -2.71
N GLN A 301 -28.64 19.43 -2.74
CA GLN A 301 -29.55 19.52 -1.60
C GLN A 301 -30.43 18.27 -1.41
N ASP A 302 -30.21 17.21 -2.20
CA ASP A 302 -30.96 15.96 -2.02
C ASP A 302 -30.52 15.28 -0.71
N ARG A 303 -31.47 15.01 0.19
CA ARG A 303 -31.20 14.41 1.51
C ARG A 303 -30.49 13.06 1.41
N ARG A 304 -30.75 12.26 0.36
CA ARG A 304 -30.06 10.98 0.14
C ARG A 304 -28.58 11.20 -0.12
N ARG A 305 -28.24 12.19 -0.95
CA ARG A 305 -26.85 12.58 -1.20
C ARG A 305 -26.19 13.11 0.06
N MET A 306 -26.85 14.01 0.79
CA MET A 306 -26.32 14.58 2.03
C MET A 306 -26.01 13.49 3.07
N ASN A 307 -26.92 12.53 3.27
CA ASN A 307 -26.68 11.36 4.12
C ASN A 307 -25.54 10.49 3.58
N GLY A 308 -25.46 10.26 2.26
CA GLY A 308 -24.41 9.47 1.62
C GLY A 308 -23.00 10.05 1.76
N ILE A 309 -22.86 11.40 1.74
CA ILE A 309 -21.57 12.08 1.95
C ILE A 309 -21.01 11.79 3.35
N CYS A 310 -21.87 11.52 4.34
CA CYS A 310 -21.43 11.17 5.69
C CYS A 310 -20.62 9.86 5.72
N ASN A 311 -20.68 9.01 4.70
CA ASN A 311 -19.81 7.82 4.60
C ASN A 311 -18.31 8.14 4.41
N ARG A 312 -17.93 9.43 4.34
CA ARG A 312 -16.54 9.91 4.29
C ARG A 312 -15.85 9.95 5.66
N ILE A 313 -16.59 9.83 6.76
CA ILE A 313 -16.01 9.69 8.11
C ILE A 313 -15.75 8.21 8.41
N TRP A 314 -14.78 7.92 9.27
CA TRP A 314 -14.44 6.54 9.64
C TRP A 314 -15.58 5.88 10.41
N HIS A 315 -16.07 4.75 9.90
CA HIS A 315 -17.17 4.01 10.51
C HIS A 315 -17.04 2.51 10.27
N THR A 316 -17.85 1.76 11.00
CA THR A 316 -18.15 0.35 10.73
C THR A 316 -19.65 0.22 10.49
N ASP A 317 -20.04 -0.59 9.51
CA ASP A 317 -21.44 -0.65 9.09
C ASP A 317 -22.33 -1.31 10.13
N ALA A 318 -23.56 -0.78 10.27
CA ALA A 318 -24.58 -1.34 11.16
C ALA A 318 -24.08 -1.56 12.59
N SER A 319 -23.17 -0.70 13.06
CA SER A 319 -22.71 -0.72 14.45
C SER A 319 -23.76 -0.20 15.43
N PHE A 320 -24.84 0.40 14.92
CA PHE A 320 -25.97 0.95 15.66
C PHE A 320 -27.18 -0.01 15.64
N GLU A 321 -26.96 -1.27 15.27
CA GLU A 321 -27.95 -2.33 15.18
C GLU A 321 -27.62 -3.46 16.15
N GLU A 322 -28.65 -4.13 16.69
CA GLU A 322 -28.51 -5.30 17.54
C GLU A 322 -29.33 -6.46 16.93
N PRO A 323 -28.70 -7.53 16.42
CA PRO A 323 -27.24 -7.76 16.32
C PRO A 323 -26.54 -6.83 15.33
N ALA A 324 -25.26 -6.57 15.57
CA ALA A 324 -24.42 -5.74 14.69
C ALA A 324 -24.21 -6.35 13.29
N GLY A 325 -23.72 -5.55 12.35
CA GLY A 325 -23.26 -6.07 11.05
C GLY A 325 -21.98 -6.92 11.16
N ARG A 326 -21.92 -8.03 10.40
CA ARG A 326 -20.68 -8.81 10.21
C ARG A 326 -19.99 -8.45 8.91
N TYR A 327 -20.44 -8.98 7.77
CA TYR A 327 -19.80 -8.70 6.49
C TYR A 327 -20.58 -7.65 5.72
N SER A 328 -19.87 -6.68 5.17
CA SER A 328 -20.39 -5.79 4.14
C SER A 328 -19.76 -6.15 2.81
N MET A 329 -20.60 -6.38 1.81
CA MET A 329 -20.21 -6.83 0.47
C MET A 329 -20.62 -5.76 -0.53
N LEU A 330 -19.68 -4.93 -0.95
CA LEU A 330 -19.91 -3.77 -1.82
C LEU A 330 -19.46 -4.09 -3.25
N PHE A 331 -20.39 -3.98 -4.19
CA PHE A 331 -20.19 -4.32 -5.59
C PHE A 331 -20.18 -3.06 -6.47
N ALA A 332 -19.18 -2.97 -7.34
CA ALA A 332 -18.97 -1.85 -8.24
C ALA A 332 -19.68 -2.02 -9.59
N ARG A 333 -20.84 -1.38 -9.74
CA ARG A 333 -21.61 -1.38 -11.00
C ARG A 333 -21.08 -0.36 -12.00
N ASN A 334 -20.84 0.85 -11.51
CA ASN A 334 -20.28 1.96 -12.29
C ASN A 334 -19.32 2.78 -11.41
N ILE A 335 -18.12 3.04 -11.91
CA ILE A 335 -17.06 3.75 -11.18
C ILE A 335 -16.65 4.98 -12.01
N PRO A 336 -16.48 6.15 -11.37
CA PRO A 336 -16.08 7.36 -12.08
C PRO A 336 -14.68 7.22 -12.68
N PRO A 337 -14.33 7.96 -13.75
CA PRO A 337 -12.99 7.94 -14.37
C PRO A 337 -11.94 8.70 -13.54
N VAL A 338 -12.16 8.84 -12.23
CA VAL A 338 -11.30 9.51 -11.25
C VAL A 338 -11.24 8.66 -9.99
N ARG A 339 -10.21 8.85 -9.15
CA ARG A 339 -10.09 8.13 -7.87
C ARG A 339 -11.29 8.43 -6.98
N ALA A 340 -11.93 7.37 -6.50
CA ALA A 340 -13.10 7.38 -5.63
C ALA A 340 -13.01 6.20 -4.64
N ASP A 341 -11.81 6.08 -4.07
CA ASP A 341 -11.34 4.94 -3.31
C ASP A 341 -12.13 4.73 -2.01
N THR A 342 -12.06 3.53 -1.47
CA THR A 342 -12.46 3.24 -0.09
C THR A 342 -11.21 2.96 0.73
N GLU A 343 -11.02 3.67 1.84
CA GLU A 343 -9.97 3.36 2.81
C GLU A 343 -10.52 2.43 3.88
N PHE A 344 -9.67 1.51 4.35
CA PHE A 344 -9.94 0.56 5.40
C PHE A 344 -8.86 0.66 6.47
N ALA A 345 -9.21 0.38 7.72
CA ALA A 345 -8.31 0.35 8.85
C ALA A 345 -8.43 -1.00 9.59
N ASP A 346 -7.31 -1.61 9.94
CA ASP A 346 -7.26 -2.87 10.72
C ASP A 346 -7.36 -2.61 12.22
N MET A 347 -8.53 -2.87 12.80
CA MET A 347 -8.78 -2.58 14.21
C MET A 347 -8.14 -3.59 15.17
N ARG A 348 -7.65 -4.72 14.65
CA ARG A 348 -6.85 -5.67 15.42
C ARG A 348 -5.44 -5.15 15.59
N ALA A 349 -4.82 -4.72 14.49
CA ALA A 349 -3.49 -4.13 14.51
C ALA A 349 -3.44 -2.84 15.34
N ALA A 350 -4.50 -2.02 15.28
CA ALA A 350 -4.65 -0.85 16.14
C ALA A 350 -4.72 -1.24 17.62
N TYR A 351 -5.53 -2.24 17.99
CA TYR A 351 -5.58 -2.74 19.36
C TYR A 351 -4.22 -3.27 19.86
N ASP A 352 -3.56 -4.08 19.04
CA ASP A 352 -2.27 -4.70 19.36
C ASP A 352 -1.19 -3.64 19.67
N ALA A 353 -1.27 -2.48 19.02
CA ALA A 353 -0.32 -1.37 19.14
C ALA A 353 -0.57 -0.41 20.31
N LEU A 354 -1.68 -0.56 21.05
CA LEU A 354 -1.91 0.18 22.30
C LEU A 354 -0.93 -0.25 23.38
N ASP A 355 -0.59 0.67 24.29
CA ASP A 355 0.12 0.33 25.53
C ASP A 355 -0.80 -0.45 26.49
N GLU A 356 -0.20 -1.18 27.43
CA GLU A 356 -0.94 -2.05 28.34
C GLU A 356 -1.87 -1.28 29.28
N GLN A 357 -1.49 -0.07 29.70
CA GLN A 357 -2.34 0.77 30.55
C GLN A 357 -3.62 1.15 29.82
N THR A 358 -3.51 1.58 28.55
CA THR A 358 -4.67 1.87 27.72
C THR A 358 -5.51 0.63 27.50
N LYS A 359 -4.90 -0.53 27.20
CA LYS A 359 -5.64 -1.79 27.02
C LYS A 359 -6.43 -2.19 28.26
N GLU A 360 -5.83 -2.05 29.45
CA GLU A 360 -6.50 -2.34 30.72
C GLU A 360 -7.67 -1.38 30.98
N ALA A 361 -7.48 -0.08 30.69
CA ALA A 361 -8.50 0.94 30.90
C ALA A 361 -9.74 0.76 30.01
N ILE A 362 -9.60 0.21 28.80
CA ILE A 362 -10.70 0.13 27.83
C ILE A 362 -11.38 -1.25 27.74
N GLN A 363 -10.83 -2.29 28.38
CA GLN A 363 -11.19 -3.68 28.09
C GLN A 363 -12.64 -4.08 28.41
N ASP A 364 -13.26 -3.37 29.36
CA ASP A 364 -14.62 -3.63 29.85
C ASP A 364 -15.61 -2.50 29.52
N LEU A 365 -15.17 -1.51 28.73
CA LEU A 365 -16.01 -0.38 28.34
C LEU A 365 -16.96 -0.74 27.21
N HIS A 366 -18.12 -0.10 27.18
CA HIS A 366 -19.12 -0.23 26.13
C HIS A 366 -19.39 1.12 25.47
N ALA A 367 -19.51 1.11 24.15
CA ALA A 367 -19.91 2.29 23.39
C ALA A 367 -21.38 2.15 22.95
N TYR A 368 -22.15 3.23 23.11
CA TYR A 368 -23.46 3.37 22.48
C TYR A 368 -23.29 4.00 21.10
N HIS A 369 -23.78 3.32 20.07
CA HIS A 369 -23.67 3.71 18.68
C HIS A 369 -25.03 4.20 18.15
N SER A 370 -25.04 5.40 17.59
CA SER A 370 -26.21 6.04 17.00
C SER A 370 -25.86 6.61 15.62
N ILE A 371 -26.58 6.16 14.59
CA ILE A 371 -26.44 6.79 13.27
C ILE A 371 -26.96 8.22 13.30
N VAL A 372 -28.04 8.50 14.04
CA VAL A 372 -28.59 9.85 14.23
C VAL A 372 -27.51 10.79 14.74
N TYR A 373 -26.76 10.38 15.76
CA TYR A 373 -25.63 11.15 16.28
C TYR A 373 -24.58 11.44 15.19
N SER A 374 -24.09 10.40 14.50
CA SER A 374 -23.02 10.59 13.51
C SER A 374 -23.42 11.48 12.34
N ARG A 375 -24.70 11.49 11.96
CA ARG A 375 -25.21 12.35 10.89
C ARG A 375 -25.40 13.79 11.39
N HIS A 376 -25.91 13.96 12.60
CA HIS A 376 -26.03 15.27 13.24
C HIS A 376 -24.67 15.98 13.35
N VAL A 377 -23.61 15.26 13.75
CA VAL A 377 -22.23 15.80 13.80
C VAL A 377 -21.77 16.36 12.44
N MET A 378 -22.26 15.80 11.33
CA MET A 378 -21.94 16.25 9.98
C MET A 378 -22.94 17.30 9.42
N GLY A 379 -23.90 17.76 10.23
CA GLY A 379 -24.91 18.73 9.83
C GLY A 379 -26.09 18.12 9.05
N PHE A 380 -26.35 16.82 9.20
CA PHE A 380 -27.54 16.17 8.68
C PHE A 380 -28.45 15.72 9.82
N ASP A 381 -29.65 16.31 9.88
CA ASP A 381 -30.64 15.99 10.89
C ASP A 381 -31.73 15.06 10.34
N PHE A 382 -32.05 14.05 11.14
CA PHE A 382 -33.26 13.25 10.98
C PHE A 382 -34.42 13.95 11.69
N SER A 383 -35.64 13.83 11.15
CA SER A 383 -36.83 14.26 11.87
C SER A 383 -37.03 13.41 13.14
N PRO A 384 -37.82 13.88 14.13
CA PRO A 384 -38.14 13.06 15.31
C PRO A 384 -38.72 11.68 14.97
N GLU A 385 -39.57 11.60 13.95
CA GLU A 385 -40.20 10.36 13.49
C GLU A 385 -39.21 9.43 12.77
N GLU A 386 -38.26 9.99 12.01
CA GLU A 386 -37.17 9.24 11.40
C GLU A 386 -36.20 8.71 12.48
N ALA A 387 -35.83 9.56 13.44
CA ALA A 387 -34.91 9.21 14.53
C ALA A 387 -35.50 8.14 15.46
N ALA A 388 -36.81 8.17 15.73
CA ALA A 388 -37.49 7.15 16.53
C ALA A 388 -37.40 5.73 15.92
N GLN A 389 -37.16 5.61 14.62
CA GLN A 389 -36.95 4.34 13.92
C GLN A 389 -35.49 3.84 13.96
N LEU A 390 -34.59 4.63 14.55
CA LEU A 390 -33.15 4.41 14.58
C LEU A 390 -32.63 4.44 16.04
N PRO A 391 -33.03 3.47 16.88
CA PRO A 391 -32.80 3.51 18.34
C PRO A 391 -31.33 3.35 18.77
N GLY A 392 -30.43 2.99 17.86
CA GLY A 392 -29.03 2.70 18.18
C GLY A 392 -28.83 1.36 18.88
N ALA A 393 -27.57 1.04 19.19
CA ALA A 393 -27.18 -0.18 19.87
C ALA A 393 -25.94 0.04 20.75
N THR A 394 -25.76 -0.80 21.76
CA THR A 394 -24.59 -0.76 22.66
C THR A 394 -23.73 -1.98 22.44
N HIS A 395 -22.42 -1.80 22.27
CA HIS A 395 -21.48 -2.89 22.05
C HIS A 395 -20.19 -2.70 22.86
N PRO A 396 -19.45 -3.78 23.14
CA PRO A 396 -18.13 -3.68 23.76
C PRO A 396 -17.19 -2.85 22.90
N LEU A 397 -16.42 -1.97 23.54
CA LEU A 397 -15.39 -1.15 22.90
C LEU A 397 -14.21 -2.01 22.39
N VAL A 398 -14.00 -3.17 23.04
CA VAL A 398 -13.03 -4.19 22.63
C VAL A 398 -13.77 -5.49 22.32
N ARG A 399 -13.75 -5.90 21.06
CA ARG A 399 -14.26 -7.21 20.64
C ARG A 399 -13.20 -8.29 20.86
N ARG A 400 -13.65 -9.48 21.28
CA ARG A 400 -12.82 -10.68 21.50
C ARG A 400 -13.29 -11.77 20.55
N PHE A 401 -12.35 -12.44 19.89
CA PHE A 401 -12.61 -13.53 18.95
C PHE A 401 -12.15 -14.87 19.52
N ASP A 402 -12.67 -15.98 18.97
CA ASP A 402 -12.41 -17.34 19.45
C ASP A 402 -10.92 -17.74 19.38
N ASP A 403 -10.16 -17.14 18.46
CA ASP A 403 -8.71 -17.34 18.31
C ASP A 403 -7.88 -16.50 19.30
N GLY A 404 -8.53 -15.79 20.22
CA GLY A 404 -7.90 -14.89 21.19
C GLY A 404 -7.52 -13.52 20.64
N ARG A 405 -7.74 -13.23 19.34
CA ARG A 405 -7.54 -11.89 18.80
C ARG A 405 -8.53 -10.92 19.44
N ARG A 406 -8.09 -9.67 19.53
CA ARG A 406 -8.88 -8.54 19.99
C ARG A 406 -8.90 -7.46 18.92
N ALA A 407 -9.99 -6.70 18.85
CA ALA A 407 -10.11 -5.55 17.98
C ALA A 407 -10.82 -4.40 18.69
N LEU A 408 -10.39 -3.17 18.40
CA LEU A 408 -11.17 -1.99 18.76
C LEU A 408 -12.47 -1.97 17.95
N TYR A 409 -13.60 -1.75 18.60
CA TYR A 409 -14.89 -1.65 17.92
C TYR A 409 -15.36 -0.19 17.92
N LEU A 410 -14.81 0.55 16.97
CA LEU A 410 -14.97 1.99 16.83
C LEU A 410 -15.79 2.32 15.58
N ALA A 411 -16.50 3.45 15.64
CA ALA A 411 -17.11 4.08 14.48
C ALA A 411 -17.45 5.53 14.83
N SER A 412 -17.63 6.38 13.83
CA SER A 412 -18.26 7.69 14.00
C SER A 412 -19.65 7.64 14.66
N HIS A 413 -20.29 6.46 14.65
CA HIS A 413 -21.56 6.21 15.31
C HIS A 413 -21.44 6.18 16.82
N ALA A 414 -20.27 5.88 17.39
CA ALA A 414 -20.05 5.84 18.83
C ALA A 414 -20.28 7.23 19.44
N GLU A 415 -21.42 7.42 20.09
CA GLU A 415 -21.88 8.70 20.63
C GLU A 415 -21.31 8.98 22.01
N ARG A 416 -21.23 7.92 22.83
CA ARG A 416 -20.75 7.97 24.21
C ARG A 416 -20.27 6.59 24.66
N ILE A 417 -19.38 6.59 25.65
CA ILE A 417 -19.02 5.39 26.41
C ILE A 417 -19.97 5.31 27.61
N ILE A 418 -20.53 4.14 27.88
CA ILE A 418 -21.59 3.95 28.88
C ILE A 418 -21.07 4.21 30.29
N GLU A 419 -19.85 3.76 30.58
CA GLU A 419 -19.25 3.77 31.90
C GLU A 419 -18.56 5.11 32.25
N LEU A 420 -18.50 6.06 31.31
CA LEU A 420 -17.82 7.34 31.48
C LEU A 420 -18.81 8.51 31.34
N ASP A 421 -18.47 9.67 31.89
CA ASP A 421 -19.17 10.90 31.56
C ASP A 421 -19.00 11.24 30.07
N VAL A 422 -19.99 11.92 29.49
CA VAL A 422 -20.05 12.15 28.04
C VAL A 422 -18.80 12.88 27.50
N PRO A 423 -18.29 13.96 28.11
CA PRO A 423 -17.04 14.58 27.71
C PRO A 423 -15.85 13.62 27.69
N SER A 424 -15.57 12.93 28.80
CA SER A 424 -14.44 12.00 28.92
C SER A 424 -14.54 10.85 27.93
N GLY A 425 -15.73 10.25 27.80
CA GLY A 425 -15.97 9.17 26.85
C GLY A 425 -15.77 9.59 25.40
N ARG A 426 -16.21 10.81 25.02
CA ARG A 426 -16.02 11.33 23.66
C ARG A 426 -14.56 11.69 23.36
N LEU A 427 -13.81 12.20 24.34
CA LEU A 427 -12.37 12.44 24.17
C LEU A 427 -11.63 11.11 23.96
N LEU A 428 -11.92 10.10 24.78
CA LEU A 428 -11.34 8.76 24.61
C LEU A 428 -11.67 8.17 23.23
N LEU A 429 -12.92 8.26 22.76
CA LEU A 429 -13.29 7.80 21.41
C LEU A 429 -12.52 8.53 20.31
N ARG A 430 -12.28 9.85 20.46
CA ARG A 430 -11.49 10.62 19.49
C ARG A 430 -10.04 10.18 19.47
N ASP A 431 -9.41 10.01 20.63
CA ASP A 431 -8.01 9.57 20.75
C ASP A 431 -7.83 8.16 20.15
N LEU A 432 -8.77 7.26 20.42
CA LEU A 432 -8.75 5.90 19.87
C LEU A 432 -8.97 5.89 18.36
N ILE A 433 -9.87 6.71 17.81
CA ILE A 433 -10.06 6.83 16.35
C ILE A 433 -8.82 7.46 15.70
N GLU A 434 -8.23 8.50 16.28
CA GLU A 434 -6.98 9.09 15.79
C GLU A 434 -5.86 8.04 15.74
N HIS A 435 -5.67 7.28 16.82
CA HIS A 435 -4.72 6.17 16.87
C HIS A 435 -5.01 5.10 15.81
N ALA A 436 -6.26 4.61 15.76
CA ALA A 436 -6.65 3.49 14.90
C ALA A 436 -6.61 3.84 13.40
N THR A 437 -6.54 5.13 13.06
CA THR A 437 -6.50 5.63 11.69
C THR A 437 -5.13 6.16 11.27
N ARG A 438 -4.06 5.81 12.02
CA ARG A 438 -2.69 6.09 11.60
C ARG A 438 -2.30 5.28 10.35
N PRO A 439 -1.47 5.83 9.44
CA PRO A 439 -1.20 5.25 8.12
C PRO A 439 -0.75 3.78 8.12
N GLU A 440 -0.08 3.33 9.18
CA GLU A 440 0.42 1.97 9.31
C GLU A 440 -0.67 0.91 9.57
N PHE A 441 -1.89 1.32 9.88
CA PHE A 441 -3.07 0.45 10.00
C PHE A 441 -3.99 0.54 8.78
N LEU A 442 -3.69 1.42 7.83
CA LEU A 442 -4.56 1.74 6.70
C LEU A 442 -4.16 1.01 5.42
N ASN A 443 -5.16 0.73 4.60
CA ASN A 443 -4.98 0.45 3.18
C ASN A 443 -6.14 1.04 2.37
N SER A 444 -5.91 1.32 1.09
CA SER A 444 -6.92 1.85 0.18
C SER A 444 -7.24 0.87 -0.93
N HIS A 445 -8.52 0.75 -1.27
CA HIS A 445 -8.96 0.07 -2.48
C HIS A 445 -9.34 1.10 -3.55
N GLU A 446 -8.56 1.13 -4.63
CA GLU A 446 -8.92 1.83 -5.86
C GLU A 446 -9.87 0.94 -6.66
N TRP A 447 -11.08 1.43 -6.85
CA TRP A 447 -12.16 0.64 -7.46
C TRP A 447 -11.98 0.46 -8.96
N ALA A 448 -12.23 -0.75 -9.45
CA ALA A 448 -12.57 -1.03 -10.84
C ALA A 448 -14.03 -1.49 -10.96
N LYS A 449 -14.60 -1.33 -12.16
CA LYS A 449 -15.93 -1.88 -12.45
C LYS A 449 -15.89 -3.40 -12.35
N GLY A 450 -16.86 -3.99 -11.67
CA GLY A 450 -16.92 -5.44 -11.44
C GLY A 450 -16.24 -5.87 -10.15
N ASP A 451 -15.58 -4.98 -9.42
CA ASP A 451 -15.01 -5.34 -8.12
C ASP A 451 -16.12 -5.60 -7.09
N LEU A 452 -15.98 -6.70 -6.35
CA LEU A 452 -16.67 -6.93 -5.09
C LEU A 452 -15.63 -6.88 -3.97
N VAL A 453 -15.82 -5.98 -3.01
CA VAL A 453 -15.02 -5.94 -1.78
C VAL A 453 -15.88 -6.39 -0.61
N ILE A 454 -15.39 -7.38 0.13
CA ILE A 454 -16.01 -7.87 1.36
C ILE A 454 -15.14 -7.41 2.52
N TRP A 455 -15.71 -6.76 3.54
CA TRP A 455 -15.01 -6.45 4.78
C TRP A 455 -15.79 -6.91 6.01
N ASP A 456 -15.06 -7.28 7.05
CA ASP A 456 -15.59 -7.67 8.36
C ASP A 456 -15.68 -6.45 9.27
N ASN A 457 -16.91 -5.98 9.48
CA ASN A 457 -17.26 -4.84 10.31
C ASN A 457 -16.88 -5.05 11.79
N ARG A 458 -16.69 -6.29 12.24
CA ARG A 458 -16.28 -6.59 13.63
C ARG A 458 -14.83 -6.22 13.90
N MET A 459 -14.00 -6.09 12.86
CA MET A 459 -12.55 -5.91 12.99
C MET A 459 -11.96 -4.83 12.07
N THR A 460 -12.80 -4.10 11.32
CA THR A 460 -12.36 -3.03 10.43
C THR A 460 -13.20 -1.78 10.60
N MET A 461 -12.58 -0.61 10.41
CA MET A 461 -13.28 0.62 10.03
C MET A 461 -13.03 0.91 8.56
N HIS A 462 -13.91 1.68 7.94
CA HIS A 462 -13.75 2.13 6.56
C HIS A 462 -14.29 3.56 6.36
N ARG A 463 -13.88 4.19 5.26
CA ARG A 463 -14.45 5.46 4.78
C ARG A 463 -14.33 5.61 3.28
N ALA A 464 -15.26 6.32 2.67
CA ALA A 464 -15.16 6.74 1.28
C ALA A 464 -14.22 7.95 1.13
N ARG A 465 -13.38 7.95 0.09
CA ARG A 465 -12.60 9.14 -0.30
C ARG A 465 -13.42 10.10 -1.15
N PRO A 466 -13.14 11.42 -1.08
CA PRO A 466 -13.86 12.39 -1.87
C PRO A 466 -13.57 12.21 -3.36
N PHE A 467 -14.61 12.41 -4.17
CA PHE A 467 -14.54 12.61 -5.62
C PHE A 467 -15.57 13.69 -5.97
N ASP A 468 -15.54 14.19 -7.21
CA ASP A 468 -16.52 15.15 -7.71
C ASP A 468 -17.85 14.42 -8.00
N ASP A 469 -18.66 14.28 -6.94
CA ASP A 469 -19.91 13.53 -6.90
C ASP A 469 -21.11 14.28 -7.47
N VAL A 470 -20.92 15.51 -7.93
CA VAL A 470 -21.89 16.28 -8.71
C VAL A 470 -21.61 16.24 -10.21
N LYS A 471 -20.42 15.79 -10.60
CA LYS A 471 -20.01 15.65 -12.00
C LYS A 471 -19.99 14.22 -12.49
N TYR A 472 -19.54 13.28 -11.66
CA TYR A 472 -19.35 11.89 -12.07
C TYR A 472 -20.33 10.94 -11.39
N LYS A 473 -20.87 9.99 -12.15
CA LYS A 473 -21.71 8.91 -11.63
C LYS A 473 -20.83 7.85 -10.93
N ARG A 474 -21.28 7.38 -9.78
CA ARG A 474 -20.74 6.25 -9.03
C ARG A 474 -21.91 5.41 -8.54
N GLU A 475 -21.97 4.17 -9.00
CA GLU A 475 -23.05 3.25 -8.66
C GLU A 475 -22.49 2.01 -7.97
N LEU A 476 -22.89 1.85 -6.72
CA LEU A 476 -22.43 0.80 -5.83
C LEU A 476 -23.64 0.20 -5.11
N THR A 477 -23.68 -1.12 -5.03
CA THR A 477 -24.70 -1.83 -4.24
C THR A 477 -24.03 -2.60 -3.12
N ARG A 478 -24.57 -2.51 -1.90
CA ARG A 478 -24.05 -3.20 -0.72
C ARG A 478 -25.06 -4.18 -0.18
N VAL A 479 -24.59 -5.35 0.22
CA VAL A 479 -25.34 -6.28 1.08
C VAL A 479 -24.57 -6.44 2.38
N THR A 480 -25.27 -6.39 3.50
CA THR A 480 -24.67 -6.56 4.83
C THR A 480 -25.31 -7.75 5.54
N THR A 481 -24.50 -8.61 6.16
CA THR A 481 -24.97 -9.74 6.98
C THR A 481 -24.96 -9.38 8.47
N LEU A 482 -25.78 -10.04 9.27
CA LEU A 482 -25.84 -9.85 10.72
C LEU A 482 -24.85 -10.77 11.44
N ASP A 483 -24.23 -10.25 12.50
CA ASP A 483 -23.29 -10.99 13.35
C ASP A 483 -24.03 -11.98 14.26
N LEU A 484 -24.44 -13.10 13.68
CA LEU A 484 -25.11 -14.19 14.36
C LEU A 484 -24.23 -15.44 14.39
N ALA A 485 -24.35 -16.25 15.45
CA ALA A 485 -23.75 -17.57 15.45
C ALA A 485 -24.25 -18.37 14.23
N ARG A 486 -23.35 -18.95 13.44
CA ARG A 486 -23.77 -19.93 12.43
C ARG A 486 -24.13 -21.21 13.18
N ASN A 487 -25.37 -21.67 13.03
CA ASN A 487 -25.73 -23.02 13.43
C ASN A 487 -24.83 -23.99 12.65
N ALA A 488 -24.15 -24.90 13.34
CA ALA A 488 -23.42 -25.98 12.67
C ALA A 488 -24.44 -26.77 11.83
N ALA A 489 -24.24 -26.78 10.51
CA ALA A 489 -25.04 -27.58 9.58
C ALA A 489 -24.58 -29.04 9.62
#